data_AF-C0CRJ0-F1
#
_entry.id   AF-C0CRJ0-F1
#
_cell.length_a   1.000
_cell.length_b   1.000
_cell.length_c   1.000
_cell.angle_alpha   90.00
_cell.angle_beta   90.00
_cell.angle_gamma   90.00
#
_symmetry.space_group_name_H-M   'P 1'
#
loop_
_entity.id
_entity.type
_entity.pdbx_description
1 polymer ?
#
loop_
_entity_poly.entity_id
_entity_poly.type
_entity_poly.pdbx_seq_one_letter_code
_entity_poly.pdbx_strand_id
1 'polypeptide(L)'
;MDFNALGDTYIIIIAPFDLFGEGRYQYTFEMRCKENPEISLEDGAVRIFLNTRGQNPQDVSPELVELLSFIEHTNQTPADGYDSPKVRELQRQVSQIKSSEEIGVKFMQAWEERELDKKEAREEGRLLGQEEGKFLLLKNQIQKSSKRASPQRRLPRLWRKSSPPF
;
A
#
# COMPACT_ATOMS: atom_id res chain seq x y z
N MET A 1 -29.29 5.73 44.84
CA MET A 1 -28.63 5.30 43.61
C MET A 1 -29.28 4.00 43.23
N ASP A 2 -30.16 4.03 42.24
CA ASP A 2 -30.87 2.85 41.77
C ASP A 2 -29.93 2.12 40.80
N PHE A 3 -29.28 1.04 41.26
CA PHE A 3 -28.32 0.29 40.44
C PHE A 3 -29.02 -0.41 39.26
N ASN A 4 -30.35 -0.58 39.33
CA ASN A 4 -31.20 -1.10 38.26
C ASN A 4 -31.36 -0.14 37.06
N ALA A 5 -30.85 1.08 37.15
CA ALA A 5 -30.93 2.07 36.06
C ALA A 5 -29.73 2.01 35.09
N LEU A 6 -28.79 1.07 35.28
CA LEU A 6 -27.69 0.86 34.34
C LEU A 6 -28.19 0.03 33.16
N GLY A 7 -28.07 0.56 31.95
CA GLY A 7 -28.54 -0.14 30.74
C GLY A 7 -27.74 -1.41 30.46
N ASP A 8 -28.41 -2.41 29.90
CA ASP A 8 -27.79 -3.67 29.49
C ASP A 8 -26.54 -3.40 28.62
N THR A 9 -25.39 -3.82 29.12
CA THR A 9 -24.09 -3.59 28.49
C THR A 9 -23.47 -4.92 28.12
N TYR A 10 -23.26 -5.14 26.83
CA TYR A 10 -22.62 -6.35 26.31
C TYR A 10 -21.19 -6.04 25.85
N ILE A 11 -20.21 -6.74 26.43
CA ILE A 11 -18.82 -6.70 26.00
C ILE A 11 -18.51 -8.02 25.31
N ILE A 12 -18.26 -7.99 24.00
CA ILE A 12 -17.91 -9.18 23.21
C ILE A 12 -16.42 -9.12 22.87
N ILE A 13 -15.69 -10.15 23.28
CA ILE A 13 -14.25 -10.31 23.03
C ILE A 13 -14.07 -11.56 22.18
N ILE A 14 -13.41 -11.43 21.03
CA ILE A 14 -13.10 -12.55 20.14
C ILE A 14 -11.60 -12.84 20.25
N ALA A 15 -11.24 -14.08 20.59
CA ALA A 15 -9.87 -14.51 20.78
C ALA A 15 -9.51 -15.68 19.86
N PRO A 16 -8.29 -15.69 19.27
CA PRO A 16 -7.82 -16.77 18.41
C PRO A 16 -7.33 -18.00 19.20
N PHE A 17 -7.68 -18.10 20.48
CA PHE A 17 -7.31 -19.17 21.38
C PHE A 17 -8.29 -19.23 22.55
N ASP A 18 -8.26 -20.37 23.26
CA ASP A 18 -9.10 -20.59 24.42
C ASP A 18 -8.54 -19.84 25.65
N LEU A 19 -9.31 -18.86 26.12
CA LEU A 19 -8.96 -18.04 27.28
C LEU A 19 -9.11 -18.77 28.61
N PHE A 20 -9.95 -19.81 28.68
CA PHE A 20 -10.34 -20.47 29.92
C PHE A 20 -9.97 -21.96 29.97
N GLY A 21 -9.59 -22.56 28.85
CA GLY A 21 -9.08 -23.93 28.75
C GLY A 21 -10.16 -25.02 28.70
N GLU A 22 -11.41 -24.65 28.47
CA GLU A 22 -12.56 -25.59 28.44
C GLU A 22 -12.99 -25.99 27.02
N GLY A 23 -12.30 -25.52 25.99
CA GLY A 23 -12.54 -25.85 24.59
C GLY A 23 -13.85 -25.33 24.02
N ARG A 24 -14.49 -24.31 24.62
CA ARG A 24 -15.80 -23.82 24.19
C ARG A 24 -15.70 -22.70 23.16
N TYR A 25 -16.65 -22.61 22.23
CA TYR A 25 -16.79 -21.49 21.29
C TYR A 25 -17.24 -20.19 21.97
N GLN A 26 -18.02 -20.29 23.05
CA GLN A 26 -18.58 -19.14 23.76
C GLN A 26 -18.52 -19.34 25.27
N TYR A 27 -18.09 -18.29 25.97
CA TYR A 27 -18.17 -18.16 27.42
C TYR A 27 -18.95 -16.89 27.75
N THR A 28 -20.02 -17.02 28.52
CA THR A 28 -20.80 -15.87 29.00
C THR A 28 -20.58 -15.71 30.50
N PHE A 29 -20.14 -14.52 30.89
CA PHE A 29 -19.94 -14.15 32.28
C PHE A 29 -20.88 -13.01 32.66
N GLU A 30 -21.50 -13.18 33.81
CA GLU A 30 -22.34 -12.21 34.50
C GLU A 30 -21.73 -11.96 35.88
N MET A 31 -22.05 -10.82 36.49
CA MET A 31 -21.67 -10.58 37.88
C MET A 31 -22.47 -11.51 38.80
N ARG A 32 -21.77 -12.38 39.53
CA ARG A 32 -22.37 -13.28 40.52
C ARG A 32 -21.79 -13.04 41.90
N CYS A 33 -22.62 -13.21 42.93
CA CYS A 33 -22.20 -13.16 44.31
C CYS A 33 -21.20 -14.29 44.59
N LYS A 34 -20.10 -13.96 45.28
CA LYS A 34 -19.03 -14.92 45.56
C LYS A 34 -19.43 -15.91 46.65
N GLU A 35 -20.18 -15.47 47.65
CA GLU A 35 -20.62 -16.27 48.79
C GLU A 35 -21.81 -17.18 48.41
N ASN A 36 -22.65 -16.74 47.47
CA ASN A 36 -23.77 -17.51 46.95
C ASN A 36 -23.87 -17.36 45.42
N PRO A 37 -23.31 -18.30 44.64
CA PRO A 37 -23.29 -18.26 43.18
C PRO A 37 -24.67 -18.27 42.51
N GLU A 38 -25.72 -18.69 43.21
CA GLU A 38 -27.11 -18.66 42.71
C GLU A 38 -27.68 -17.23 42.62
N ILE A 39 -27.00 -16.25 43.24
CA ILE A 39 -27.42 -14.85 43.22
C ILE A 39 -26.57 -14.10 42.18
N SER A 40 -27.22 -13.65 41.11
CA SER A 40 -26.65 -12.70 40.15
C SER A 40 -26.86 -11.25 40.60
N LEU A 41 -25.88 -10.39 40.32
CA LEU A 41 -26.06 -8.95 40.38
C LEU A 41 -26.65 -8.51 39.03
N GLU A 42 -27.88 -8.02 39.03
CA GLU A 42 -28.60 -7.55 37.83
C GLU A 42 -28.12 -6.14 37.40
N ASP A 43 -26.81 -5.97 37.23
CA ASP A 43 -26.20 -4.70 36.78
C ASP A 43 -26.24 -4.51 35.25
N GLY A 44 -26.88 -5.44 34.54
CA GLY A 44 -26.99 -5.46 33.08
C GLY A 44 -25.67 -5.76 32.35
N ALA A 45 -24.55 -6.00 33.05
CA ALA A 45 -23.24 -6.14 32.43
C ALA A 45 -22.91 -7.60 32.08
N VAL A 46 -23.02 -7.94 30.80
CA VAL A 46 -22.72 -9.27 30.26
C VAL A 46 -21.41 -9.25 29.47
N ARG A 47 -20.50 -10.17 29.78
CA ARG A 47 -19.22 -10.33 29.08
C ARG A 47 -19.22 -11.65 28.33
N ILE A 48 -19.11 -11.57 27.01
CA ILE A 48 -19.09 -12.74 26.12
C ILE A 48 -17.69 -12.87 25.54
N PHE A 49 -17.06 -14.00 25.77
CA PHE A 49 -15.80 -14.36 25.13
C PHE A 49 -16.06 -15.43 24.08
N LEU A 50 -15.65 -15.14 22.84
CA LEU A 50 -15.74 -16.04 21.70
C LEU A 50 -14.35 -16.57 21.37
N ASN A 51 -14.21 -17.88 21.33
CA ASN A 51 -12.98 -18.57 20.98
C ASN A 51 -13.12 -19.12 19.57
N THR A 52 -12.27 -18.68 18.65
CA THR A 52 -12.33 -19.11 17.24
C THR A 52 -12.00 -20.59 17.04
N ARG A 53 -11.36 -21.21 18.04
CA ARG A 53 -10.92 -22.61 18.05
C ARG A 53 -11.72 -23.48 19.01
N GLY A 54 -12.98 -23.11 19.26
CA GLY A 54 -13.91 -23.94 20.03
C GLY A 54 -14.09 -25.33 19.42
N GLN A 55 -14.42 -26.30 20.26
CA GLN A 55 -14.53 -27.72 19.87
C GLN A 55 -15.94 -28.28 20.12
N ASN A 56 -16.87 -27.43 20.55
CA ASN A 56 -18.25 -27.79 20.90
C ASN A 56 -19.27 -27.15 19.93
N PRO A 57 -19.22 -27.42 18.62
CA PRO A 57 -20.11 -26.79 17.64
C PRO A 57 -21.60 -27.08 17.90
N GLN A 58 -21.93 -28.15 18.63
CA GLN A 58 -23.29 -28.50 19.02
C GLN A 58 -23.91 -27.57 20.08
N ASP A 59 -23.08 -26.84 20.83
CA ASP A 59 -23.53 -25.95 21.92
C ASP A 59 -23.84 -24.52 21.41
N VAL A 60 -23.55 -24.24 20.15
CA VAL A 60 -23.67 -22.91 19.52
C VAL A 60 -24.33 -23.01 18.14
N SER A 61 -24.73 -21.88 17.57
CA SER A 61 -25.28 -21.89 16.22
C SER A 61 -24.20 -22.21 15.17
N PRO A 62 -24.53 -22.95 14.10
CA PRO A 62 -23.62 -23.18 12.99
C PRO A 62 -23.13 -21.88 12.35
N GLU A 63 -24.00 -20.87 12.28
CA GLU A 63 -23.67 -19.52 11.78
C GLU A 63 -22.56 -18.86 12.63
N LEU A 64 -22.54 -19.06 13.96
CA LEU A 64 -21.48 -18.52 14.83
C LEU A 64 -20.16 -19.24 14.60
N VAL A 65 -20.17 -20.57 14.51
CA VAL A 65 -18.98 -21.38 14.21
C VAL A 65 -18.35 -20.92 12.89
N GLU A 66 -19.19 -20.73 11.89
CA GLU A 66 -18.78 -20.27 10.58
C GLU A 66 -18.20 -18.86 10.60
N LEU A 67 -18.86 -17.92 11.29
CA LEU A 67 -18.35 -16.57 11.50
C LEU A 67 -16.97 -16.57 12.16
N LEU A 68 -16.80 -17.38 13.21
CA LEU A 68 -15.54 -17.48 13.94
C LEU A 68 -14.43 -18.11 13.09
N SER A 69 -14.77 -19.10 12.27
CA SER A 69 -13.85 -19.67 11.28
C SER A 69 -13.38 -18.63 10.26
N PHE A 70 -14.31 -17.80 9.76
CA PHE A 70 -13.99 -16.69 8.86
C PHE A 70 -13.07 -15.65 9.51
N ILE A 71 -13.33 -15.28 10.77
CA ILE A 71 -12.51 -14.30 11.50
C ILE A 71 -11.08 -14.81 11.71
N GLU A 72 -10.90 -16.11 12.01
CA GLU A 72 -9.56 -16.72 12.12
C GLU A 72 -8.84 -16.75 10.76
N HIS A 73 -9.57 -17.03 9.69
CA HIS A 73 -9.01 -17.31 8.36
C HIS A 73 -9.42 -16.27 7.30
N THR A 74 -9.38 -14.97 7.61
CA THR A 74 -9.84 -13.90 6.68
C THR A 74 -9.12 -13.84 5.32
N ASN A 75 -8.03 -14.60 5.14
CA ASN A 75 -7.28 -14.73 3.88
C ASN A 75 -7.54 -16.06 3.14
N GLN A 76 -8.29 -16.97 3.74
CA GLN A 76 -8.60 -18.27 3.17
C GLN A 76 -10.11 -18.37 3.02
N THR A 77 -10.56 -18.57 1.79
CA THR A 77 -11.96 -18.92 1.54
C THR A 77 -12.01 -20.45 1.49
N PRO A 78 -12.93 -21.10 2.22
CA PRO A 78 -13.18 -22.52 2.03
C PRO A 78 -13.48 -22.81 0.57
N ALA A 79 -13.06 -23.96 0.05
CA ALA A 79 -13.30 -24.34 -1.36
C ALA A 79 -14.81 -24.33 -1.70
N ASP A 80 -15.64 -24.68 -0.72
CA ASP A 80 -17.10 -24.74 -0.84
C ASP A 80 -17.80 -23.41 -0.47
N GLY A 81 -17.02 -22.40 -0.05
CA GLY A 81 -17.55 -21.13 0.46
C GLY A 81 -18.17 -21.24 1.86
N TYR A 82 -18.85 -20.16 2.28
CA TYR A 82 -19.61 -20.11 3.53
C TYR A 82 -21.11 -20.29 3.24
N ASP A 83 -21.82 -21.06 4.06
CA ASP A 83 -23.25 -21.32 4.01
C ASP A 83 -24.09 -20.14 4.48
N SER A 84 -23.65 -19.41 5.51
CA SER A 84 -24.36 -18.23 6.02
C SER A 84 -24.32 -17.08 4.99
N PRO A 85 -25.49 -16.54 4.60
CA PRO A 85 -25.57 -15.34 3.79
C PRO A 85 -24.85 -14.14 4.43
N LYS A 86 -24.88 -14.03 5.76
CA LYS A 86 -24.25 -12.91 6.48
C LYS A 86 -22.73 -13.03 6.45
N VAL A 87 -22.19 -14.24 6.63
CA VAL A 87 -20.74 -14.48 6.57
C VAL A 87 -20.22 -14.23 5.15
N ARG A 88 -20.95 -14.65 4.11
CA ARG A 88 -20.62 -14.33 2.71
C ARG A 88 -20.60 -12.82 2.45
N GLU A 89 -21.59 -12.09 2.96
CA GLU A 89 -21.65 -10.63 2.80
C GLU A 89 -20.48 -9.94 3.50
N LEU A 90 -20.14 -10.36 4.72
CA LEU A 90 -18.96 -9.87 5.44
C LEU A 90 -17.67 -10.14 4.66
N GLN A 91 -17.49 -11.36 4.15
CA GLN A 91 -16.34 -11.70 3.32
C GLN A 91 -16.22 -10.79 2.09
N ARG A 92 -17.34 -10.53 1.41
CA ARG A 92 -17.40 -9.63 0.24
C ARG A 92 -16.93 -8.23 0.60
N GLN A 93 -17.43 -7.67 1.69
CA GLN A 93 -17.06 -6.32 2.15
C GLN A 93 -15.57 -6.24 2.52
N VAL A 94 -15.07 -7.22 3.28
CA VAL A 94 -13.64 -7.28 3.66
C VAL A 94 -12.75 -7.38 2.42
N SER A 95 -13.13 -8.20 1.44
CA SER A 95 -12.38 -8.37 0.19
C SER A 95 -12.34 -7.07 -0.63
N GLN A 96 -13.46 -6.32 -0.68
CA GLN A 96 -13.51 -5.03 -1.34
C GLN A 96 -12.57 -4.00 -0.69
N ILE A 97 -12.56 -3.93 0.64
CA ILE A 97 -11.69 -3.00 1.38
C ILE A 97 -10.22 -3.33 1.12
N LYS A 98 -9.83 -4.61 1.27
CA LYS A 98 -8.46 -5.08 0.98
C LYS A 98 -8.01 -4.74 -0.44
N SER A 99 -8.87 -4.99 -1.43
CA SER A 99 -8.56 -4.68 -2.83
C SER A 99 -8.33 -3.18 -3.07
N SER A 100 -9.10 -2.31 -2.39
CA SER A 100 -8.97 -0.86 -2.50
C SER A 100 -7.63 -0.37 -1.92
N GLU A 101 -7.24 -0.90 -0.77
CA GLU A 101 -5.95 -0.57 -0.13
C GLU A 101 -4.77 -1.02 -1.00
N GLU A 102 -4.80 -2.25 -1.51
CA GLU A 102 -3.76 -2.77 -2.41
C GLU A 102 -3.63 -1.93 -3.70
N ILE A 103 -4.76 -1.47 -4.26
CA ILE A 103 -4.77 -0.59 -5.43
C ILE A 103 -4.09 0.75 -5.09
N GLY A 104 -4.35 1.31 -3.91
CA GLY A 104 -3.70 2.54 -3.44
C GLY A 104 -2.18 2.40 -3.34
N VAL A 105 -1.70 1.28 -2.80
CA VAL A 105 -0.26 1.00 -2.69
C VAL A 105 0.39 0.88 -4.07
N LYS A 106 -0.22 0.13 -4.99
CA LYS A 106 0.28 -0.01 -6.37
C LYS A 106 0.34 1.33 -7.09
N PHE A 107 -0.65 2.21 -6.85
CA PHE A 107 -0.67 3.55 -7.41
C PHE A 107 0.47 4.41 -6.87
N MET A 108 0.76 4.36 -5.56
CA MET A 108 1.87 5.11 -4.96
C MET A 108 3.23 4.66 -5.52
N GLN A 109 3.45 3.35 -5.67
CA GLN A 109 4.68 2.81 -6.27
C GLN A 109 4.84 3.27 -7.72
N ALA A 110 3.78 3.16 -8.53
CA ALA A 110 3.82 3.61 -9.92
C ALA A 110 4.04 5.12 -10.07
N TRP A 111 3.58 5.92 -9.09
CA TRP A 111 3.85 7.35 -9.07
C TRP A 111 5.32 7.66 -8.73
N GLU A 112 5.89 6.96 -7.75
CA GLU A 112 7.29 7.10 -7.35
C GLU A 112 8.25 6.72 -8.47
N GLU A 113 8.01 5.59 -9.14
CA GLU A 113 8.79 5.13 -10.30
C GLU A 113 8.78 6.18 -11.42
N ARG A 114 7.61 6.71 -11.77
CA ARG A 114 7.50 7.79 -12.77
C ARG A 114 8.23 9.07 -12.39
N GLU A 115 8.30 9.41 -11.11
CA GLU A 115 9.06 10.59 -10.67
C GLU A 115 10.57 10.35 -10.71
N LEU A 116 11.03 9.13 -10.46
CA LEU A 116 12.42 8.72 -10.64
C LEU A 116 12.82 8.79 -12.12
N ASP A 117 12.04 8.16 -13.01
CA ASP A 117 12.28 8.18 -14.46
C ASP A 117 12.40 9.60 -15.02
N LYS A 118 11.52 10.52 -14.56
CA LYS A 118 11.58 11.93 -14.97
C LYS A 118 12.84 12.63 -14.47
N LYS A 119 13.33 12.30 -13.28
CA LYS A 119 14.57 12.87 -12.74
C LYS A 119 15.77 12.38 -13.53
N GLU A 120 15.83 11.07 -13.79
CA GLU A 120 16.90 10.46 -14.59
C GLU A 120 16.92 11.05 -16.01
N ALA A 121 15.77 11.10 -16.68
CA ALA A 121 15.67 11.69 -18.02
C ALA A 121 16.11 13.17 -18.08
N ARG A 122 15.81 13.96 -17.03
CA ARG A 122 16.28 15.35 -16.94
C ARG A 122 17.80 15.42 -16.72
N GLU A 123 18.36 14.53 -15.91
CA GLU A 123 19.78 14.50 -15.64
C GLU A 123 20.57 14.06 -16.87
N GLU A 124 20.14 13.01 -17.55
CA GLU A 124 20.71 12.57 -18.83
C GLU A 124 20.63 13.68 -19.89
N GLY A 125 19.46 14.29 -20.05
CA GLY A 125 19.28 15.42 -20.98
C GLY A 125 20.19 16.61 -20.66
N ARG A 126 20.42 16.89 -19.37
CA ARG A 126 21.36 17.94 -18.93
C ARG A 126 22.81 17.58 -19.29
N LEU A 127 23.22 16.34 -19.08
CA LEU A 127 24.57 15.86 -19.38
C LEU A 127 24.84 15.91 -20.89
N LEU A 128 23.94 15.33 -21.69
CA LEU A 128 24.03 15.34 -23.15
C LEU A 128 24.07 16.77 -23.69
N GLY A 129 23.20 17.66 -23.21
CA GLY A 129 23.20 19.07 -23.62
C GLY A 129 24.50 19.82 -23.26
N GLN A 130 25.14 19.48 -22.15
CA GLN A 130 26.44 20.04 -21.77
C GLN A 130 27.57 19.54 -22.69
N GLU A 131 27.58 18.25 -23.04
CA GLU A 131 28.56 17.70 -23.99
C GLU A 131 28.39 18.28 -25.39
N GLU A 132 27.16 18.31 -25.91
CA GLU A 132 26.86 18.91 -27.21
C GLU A 132 27.26 20.39 -27.24
N GLY A 133 26.96 21.15 -26.18
CA GLY A 133 27.37 22.55 -26.04
C GLY A 133 28.89 22.73 -26.08
N LYS A 134 29.65 21.90 -25.34
CA LYS A 134 31.13 21.91 -25.36
C LYS A 134 31.67 21.58 -26.74
N PHE A 135 31.12 20.57 -27.40
CA PHE A 135 31.51 20.17 -28.75
C PHE A 135 31.27 21.31 -29.77
N LEU A 136 30.11 21.97 -29.69
CA LEU A 136 29.77 23.10 -30.56
C LEU A 136 30.75 24.27 -30.37
N LEU A 137 31.08 24.61 -29.12
CA LEU A 137 32.04 25.66 -28.80
C LEU A 137 33.43 25.35 -29.36
N LEU A 138 33.90 24.11 -29.22
CA LEU A 138 35.18 23.66 -29.76
C LEU A 138 35.21 23.77 -31.29
N LYS A 139 34.17 23.28 -31.97
CA LYS A 139 34.03 23.39 -33.43
C LYS A 139 34.07 24.84 -33.89
N ASN A 140 33.39 25.74 -33.18
CA ASN A 140 33.39 27.18 -33.47
C ASN A 140 34.76 27.82 -33.24
N GLN A 141 35.50 27.43 -32.20
CA GLN A 141 36.87 27.91 -31.95
C GLN A 141 37.85 27.46 -33.05
N ILE A 142 37.77 26.21 -33.50
CA ILE A 142 38.59 25.67 -34.60
C ILE A 142 38.31 26.43 -35.89
N GLN A 143 37.03 26.65 -36.23
CA GLN A 143 36.65 27.44 -37.42
C GLN A 143 37.15 28.89 -37.35
N LYS A 144 37.03 29.56 -36.20
CA LYS A 144 37.55 30.92 -36.01
C LYS A 144 39.08 30.98 -36.13
N SER A 145 39.78 29.98 -35.61
CA SER A 145 41.24 29.89 -35.68
C SER A 145 41.73 29.62 -37.12
N SER A 146 41.04 28.75 -37.86
CA SER A 146 41.31 28.50 -39.29
C SER A 146 41.11 29.75 -40.15
N LYS A 147 40.05 30.54 -39.89
CA LYS A 147 39.81 31.83 -40.56
C LYS A 147 40.83 32.93 -40.21
N ARG A 148 41.44 32.88 -39.02
CA ARG A 148 42.53 33.81 -38.62
C ARG A 148 43.89 33.39 -39.17
N ALA A 149 44.10 32.09 -39.38
CA ALA A 149 45.36 31.53 -39.87
C ALA A 149 45.56 31.64 -41.39
N SER A 150 44.58 32.12 -42.17
CA SER A 150 44.76 32.42 -43.60
C SER A 150 45.48 33.76 -43.77
N PRO A 151 46.78 33.80 -44.09
CA PRO A 151 47.47 35.05 -44.37
C PRO A 151 47.07 35.46 -45.78
N GLN A 152 46.69 36.72 -45.99
CA GLN A 152 46.64 37.27 -47.34
C GLN A 152 48.03 37.11 -47.98
N ARG A 153 48.18 36.08 -48.82
CA ARG A 153 49.29 35.95 -49.77
C ARG A 153 49.18 37.14 -50.72
N ARG A 154 49.80 38.27 -50.37
CA ARG A 154 50.09 39.34 -51.33
C ARG A 154 51.02 38.74 -52.38
N LEU A 155 50.50 38.58 -53.59
CA LEU A 155 51.28 38.16 -54.74
C LEU A 155 52.46 39.14 -54.93
N PRO A 156 53.69 38.67 -55.15
CA PRO A 156 54.83 39.54 -55.44
C PRO A 156 54.56 40.40 -56.68
N ARG A 157 55.05 41.65 -56.67
CA ARG A 157 54.85 42.68 -57.72
C ARG A 157 55.35 42.30 -59.13
N LEU A 158 55.95 41.13 -59.31
CA LEU A 158 56.60 40.67 -60.53
C LEU A 158 55.65 40.22 -61.66
N TRP A 159 54.34 40.11 -61.40
CA TRP A 159 53.34 39.70 -62.42
C TRP A 159 52.51 40.84 -63.00
N ARG A 160 52.99 42.10 -62.95
CA ARG A 160 52.20 43.28 -63.38
C ARG A 160 52.60 43.93 -64.71
N LYS A 161 53.53 43.35 -65.48
CA LYS A 161 53.90 43.90 -66.78
C LYS A 161 54.22 42.82 -67.81
N SER A 162 53.23 42.53 -68.64
CA SER A 162 53.42 42.13 -70.04
C SER A 162 52.06 42.15 -70.74
N SER A 163 51.59 43.33 -71.12
CA SER A 163 50.63 43.48 -72.21
C SER A 163 51.42 43.56 -73.52
N PRO A 164 51.15 42.74 -74.55
CA PRO A 164 51.65 43.01 -75.89
C PRO A 164 50.78 44.08 -76.58
N PRO A 165 51.35 44.92 -77.45
CA PRO A 165 50.60 45.91 -78.20
C PRO A 165 49.89 45.22 -79.37
N PHE A 166 48.62 45.57 -79.63
CA PHE A 166 48.07 45.99 -80.92
C PHE A 166 46.59 46.33 -80.73
#